data_AF-A0A518CBD1-F1
#
_entry.id   AF-A0A518CBD1-F1
#
_cell.length_a   1.000
_cell.length_b   1.000
_cell.length_c   1.000
_cell.angle_alpha   90.00
_cell.angle_beta   90.00
_cell.angle_gamma   90.00
#
_symmetry.space_group_name_H-M   'P 1'
#
loop_
_entity.id
_entity.type
_entity.pdbx_description
1 polymer ?
#
loop_
_entity_poly.entity_id
_entity_poly.type
_entity_poly.pdbx_seq_one_letter_code
_entity_poly.pdbx_strand_id
1 'polypeptide(L)'
;MFIAKVTGSVISTQKVDTMVGHKLLVVEPYRLEAKDRQSLVTTGRTFVAVDMLGSGVGDFVLITQGSSARLTPETKSLPIDCVVIGIVDRAQVESFCVYDRQGDDDEPQAKAQPAPAPKPKPKSEPKPEPTKDQPTKEDSES
;
A
#
# COMPACT_ATOMS: atom_id res chain seq x y z
N MET A 1 -13.94 -3.60 2.27
CA MET A 1 -13.12 -4.83 2.38
C MET A 1 -11.66 -4.43 2.25
N PHE A 2 -10.74 -5.20 2.82
CA PHE A 2 -9.30 -5.01 2.69
C PHE A 2 -8.64 -6.30 2.21
N ILE A 3 -7.60 -6.17 1.38
CA ILE A 3 -6.61 -7.24 1.23
C ILE A 3 -5.77 -7.22 2.51
N ALA A 4 -5.60 -8.36 3.16
CA ALA A 4 -4.81 -8.50 4.36
C ALA A 4 -3.94 -9.75 4.29
N LYS A 5 -2.78 -9.75 4.96
CA LYS A 5 -1.96 -10.95 5.12
C LYS A 5 -2.24 -11.58 6.47
N VAL A 6 -2.39 -12.89 6.51
CA VAL A 6 -2.45 -13.64 7.77
C VAL A 6 -1.05 -13.69 8.36
N THR A 7 -0.88 -13.14 9.55
CA THR A 7 0.42 -13.06 10.23
C THR A 7 0.50 -13.97 11.46
N GLY A 8 -0.63 -14.53 11.91
CA GLY A 8 -0.66 -15.43 13.06
C GLY A 8 -2.07 -15.88 13.43
N SER A 9 -2.22 -16.35 14.67
CA SER A 9 -3.51 -16.74 15.23
C SER A 9 -3.62 -16.31 16.69
N VAL A 10 -4.86 -16.20 17.18
CA VAL A 10 -5.16 -15.89 18.58
C VAL A 10 -5.90 -17.06 19.22
N ILE A 11 -5.51 -17.43 20.43
CA ILE A 11 -6.19 -18.44 21.22
C ILE A 11 -6.86 -17.76 22.42
N SER A 12 -8.17 -17.96 22.55
CA SER A 12 -8.92 -17.58 23.74
C SER A 12 -9.71 -18.79 24.25
N THR A 13 -9.44 -19.19 25.49
CA THR A 13 -10.14 -20.30 26.17
C THR A 13 -11.37 -19.82 26.94
N GLN A 14 -11.39 -18.55 27.36
CA GLN A 14 -12.53 -17.90 28.00
C GLN A 14 -13.20 -16.93 27.03
N LYS A 15 -14.35 -17.31 26.48
CA LYS A 15 -15.12 -16.56 25.48
C LYS A 15 -16.57 -16.99 25.52
N VAL A 16 -17.45 -16.22 24.89
CA VAL A 16 -18.87 -16.59 24.78
C VAL A 16 -19.04 -17.88 23.96
N ASP A 17 -20.06 -18.67 24.30
CA ASP A 17 -20.27 -20.00 23.72
C ASP A 17 -20.40 -19.99 22.20
N THR A 18 -21.00 -18.95 21.63
CA THR A 18 -21.14 -18.79 20.18
C THR A 18 -19.79 -18.67 19.46
N MET A 19 -18.70 -18.34 20.15
CA MET A 19 -17.35 -18.25 19.57
C MET A 19 -16.52 -19.54 19.72
N VAL A 20 -17.07 -20.59 20.35
CA VAL A 20 -16.42 -21.89 20.47
C VAL A 20 -16.33 -22.56 19.10
N GLY A 21 -15.18 -23.15 18.78
CA GLY A 21 -14.94 -23.81 17.50
C GLY A 21 -14.51 -22.90 16.34
N HIS A 22 -14.55 -21.57 16.51
CA HIS A 22 -14.12 -20.64 15.48
C HIS A 22 -12.62 -20.33 15.53
N LYS A 23 -11.99 -20.37 14.37
CA LYS A 23 -10.57 -20.06 14.17
C LYS A 23 -10.38 -18.54 14.12
N LEU A 24 -9.47 -18.02 14.95
CA LEU A 24 -9.15 -16.59 15.04
C LEU A 24 -7.76 -16.35 14.44
N LEU A 25 -7.70 -15.56 13.38
CA LEU A 25 -6.48 -15.18 12.70
C LEU A 25 -6.08 -13.75 13.06
N VAL A 26 -4.78 -13.53 13.27
CA VAL A 26 -4.19 -12.19 13.26
C VAL A 26 -3.94 -11.83 11.80
N VAL A 27 -4.49 -10.70 11.36
CA VAL A 27 -4.37 -10.23 9.99
C VAL A 27 -3.90 -8.78 9.94
N GLU A 28 -3.07 -8.47 8.96
CA GLU A 28 -2.52 -7.15 8.72
C GLU A 28 -3.01 -6.66 7.34
N PRO A 29 -3.82 -5.58 7.27
CA PRO A 29 -4.28 -5.04 5.99
C PRO A 29 -3.15 -4.38 5.21
N TYR A 30 -3.23 -4.54 3.89
CA TYR A 30 -2.34 -3.94 2.92
C TYR A 30 -3.07 -2.89 2.10
N ARG A 31 -2.31 -1.90 1.64
CA ARG A 31 -2.69 -0.88 0.69
C ARG A 31 -1.70 -0.88 -0.46
N LEU A 32 -1.98 -0.11 -1.51
CA LEU A 32 -0.97 0.15 -2.53
C LEU A 32 0.10 1.10 -2.01
N GLU A 33 1.34 0.89 -2.46
CA GLU A 33 2.40 1.87 -2.30
C GLU A 33 1.97 3.20 -2.95
N ALA A 34 2.20 4.31 -2.25
CA ALA A 34 1.68 5.61 -2.65
C ALA A 34 2.40 6.17 -3.88
N LYS A 35 3.68 5.83 -4.04
CA LYS A 35 4.55 6.42 -5.07
C LYS A 35 4.24 5.92 -6.48
N ASP A 36 4.22 4.60 -6.66
CA ASP A 36 4.09 3.95 -7.98
C ASP A 36 2.86 3.03 -8.08
N ARG A 37 2.26 2.65 -6.95
CA ARG A 37 1.10 1.74 -6.87
C ARG A 37 1.35 0.36 -7.48
N GLN A 38 2.62 -0.05 -7.60
CA GLN A 38 3.02 -1.31 -8.22
C GLN A 38 3.20 -2.46 -7.21
N SER A 39 3.08 -2.17 -5.91
CA SER A 39 3.23 -3.16 -4.85
C SER A 39 2.25 -2.93 -3.72
N LEU A 40 2.01 -4.00 -2.95
CA LEU A 40 1.27 -3.94 -1.70
C LEU A 40 2.23 -3.63 -0.55
N VAL A 41 1.85 -2.67 0.28
CA VAL A 41 2.55 -2.32 1.52
C VAL A 41 1.58 -2.34 2.69
N THR A 42 2.10 -2.64 3.87
CA THR A 42 1.27 -2.69 5.08
C THR A 42 0.67 -1.33 5.41
N THR A 43 -0.54 -1.36 5.99
CA THR A 43 -1.19 -0.22 6.64
C THR A 43 -0.68 0.05 8.06
N GLY A 44 0.08 -0.88 8.66
CA GLY A 44 0.52 -0.86 10.06
C GLY A 44 -0.59 -1.15 11.07
N ARG A 45 -1.78 -1.54 10.61
CA ARG A 45 -2.92 -1.91 11.48
C ARG A 45 -2.97 -3.41 11.65
N THR A 46 -3.54 -3.86 12.76
CA THR A 46 -3.75 -5.29 13.03
C THR A 46 -5.21 -5.53 13.40
N PHE A 47 -5.79 -6.58 12.85
CA PHE A 47 -7.13 -7.04 13.18
C PHE A 47 -7.11 -8.51 13.58
N VAL A 48 -8.13 -8.92 14.33
CA VAL A 48 -8.45 -10.33 14.57
C VAL A 48 -9.65 -10.67 13.72
N ALA A 49 -9.51 -11.62 12.81
CA ALA A 49 -10.56 -12.06 11.91
C ALA A 49 -10.98 -13.49 12.23
N VAL A 50 -12.28 -13.78 12.15
CA VAL A 50 -12.73 -15.18 12.08
C VAL A 50 -12.43 -15.74 10.69
N ASP A 51 -11.91 -16.95 10.63
CA ASP A 51 -11.65 -17.68 9.40
C ASP A 51 -12.65 -18.84 9.23
N MET A 52 -13.36 -18.83 8.11
CA MET A 52 -14.28 -19.90 7.70
C MET A 52 -13.79 -20.67 6.46
N LEU A 53 -12.64 -20.28 5.89
CA LEU A 53 -12.15 -20.78 4.60
C LEU A 53 -10.86 -21.61 4.74
N GLY A 54 -10.21 -21.58 5.90
CA GLY A 54 -9.04 -22.40 6.18
C GLY A 54 -7.71 -21.74 5.80
N SER A 55 -7.62 -20.41 5.86
CA SER A 55 -6.39 -19.66 5.53
C SER A 55 -5.24 -19.93 6.52
N GLY A 56 -4.02 -20.06 6.02
CA GLY A 56 -2.80 -20.23 6.79
C GLY A 56 -2.02 -18.93 6.99
N VAL A 57 -1.05 -18.95 7.91
CA VAL A 57 -0.06 -17.85 8.01
C VAL A 57 0.66 -17.71 6.68
N GLY A 58 0.77 -16.47 6.18
CA GLY A 58 1.35 -16.16 4.88
C GLY A 58 0.33 -15.93 3.77
N ASP A 59 -0.88 -16.49 3.88
CA ASP A 59 -1.93 -16.25 2.89
C ASP A 59 -2.33 -14.77 2.86
N PHE A 60 -2.48 -14.23 1.66
CA PHE A 60 -3.25 -13.02 1.47
C PHE A 60 -4.73 -13.38 1.38
N VAL A 61 -5.55 -12.64 2.12
CA VAL A 61 -6.98 -12.87 2.30
C VAL A 61 -7.75 -11.59 2.07
N LEU A 62 -9.01 -11.72 1.66
CA LEU A 62 -9.97 -10.62 1.61
C LEU A 62 -10.76 -10.63 2.92
N ILE A 63 -10.68 -9.52 3.66
CA ILE A 63 -11.45 -9.33 4.90
C ILE A 63 -12.54 -8.28 4.72
N THR A 64 -13.66 -8.47 5.41
CA THR A 64 -14.67 -7.43 5.62
C THR A 64 -14.75 -7.07 7.10
N GLN A 65 -15.25 -5.86 7.39
CA GLN A 65 -15.38 -5.37 8.75
C GLN A 65 -16.78 -4.81 9.05
N GLY A 66 -17.08 -4.63 10.33
CA GLY A 66 -18.35 -4.10 10.82
C GLY A 66 -19.49 -5.11 10.73
N SER A 67 -20.72 -4.62 10.58
CA SER A 67 -21.92 -5.48 10.50
C SER A 67 -21.88 -6.48 9.35
N SER A 68 -21.19 -6.15 8.25
CA SER A 68 -21.01 -7.02 7.09
C SER A 68 -20.32 -8.34 7.41
N ALA A 69 -19.54 -8.41 8.51
CA ALA A 69 -18.91 -9.65 8.95
C ALA A 69 -19.92 -10.75 9.33
N ARG A 70 -21.18 -10.37 9.60
CA ARG A 70 -22.27 -11.26 10.00
C ARG A 70 -23.28 -11.55 8.88
N LEU A 71 -22.94 -11.26 7.63
CA LEU A 71 -23.85 -11.45 6.48
C LEU A 71 -23.73 -12.83 5.81
N THR A 72 -23.20 -13.82 6.52
CA THR A 72 -23.18 -15.23 6.08
C THR A 72 -24.04 -16.08 7.01
N PRO A 73 -24.59 -17.22 6.55
CA PRO A 73 -25.30 -18.18 7.41
C PRO A 73 -24.48 -18.60 8.64
N GLU A 74 -23.16 -18.77 8.47
CA GLU A 74 -22.21 -19.23 9.46
C GLU A 74 -21.85 -18.14 10.49
N THR A 75 -21.93 -16.86 10.12
CA THR A 75 -21.50 -15.75 10.97
C THR A 75 -22.64 -14.90 11.55
N LYS A 76 -23.88 -15.09 11.12
CA LYS A 76 -25.02 -14.22 11.46
C LYS A 76 -25.24 -14.00 12.96
N SER A 77 -24.97 -15.02 13.78
CA SER A 77 -25.16 -14.98 15.23
C SER A 77 -23.88 -14.74 16.02
N LEU A 78 -22.74 -14.59 15.33
CA LEU A 78 -21.43 -14.44 15.98
C LEU A 78 -21.21 -12.97 16.37
N PRO A 79 -20.68 -12.68 17.56
CA PRO A 79 -20.36 -11.31 17.99
C PRO A 79 -19.02 -10.85 17.38
N ILE A 80 -18.95 -10.79 16.05
CA ILE A 80 -17.73 -10.47 15.30
C ILE A 80 -17.91 -9.20 14.48
N ASP A 81 -16.78 -8.54 14.23
CA ASP A 81 -16.65 -7.33 13.42
C ASP A 81 -15.60 -7.48 12.31
N CYS A 82 -14.95 -8.64 12.18
CA CYS A 82 -14.00 -8.93 11.11
C CYS A 82 -14.00 -10.42 10.76
N VAL A 83 -14.04 -10.73 9.46
CA VAL A 83 -14.08 -12.11 8.95
C VAL A 83 -13.33 -12.20 7.62
N VAL A 84 -12.65 -13.33 7.41
CA VAL A 84 -12.09 -13.73 6.12
C VAL A 84 -13.22 -14.21 5.21
N ILE A 85 -13.40 -13.53 4.08
CA ILE A 85 -14.43 -13.85 3.08
C ILE A 85 -13.86 -14.40 1.77
N GLY A 86 -12.54 -14.46 1.64
CA GLY A 86 -11.87 -15.03 0.48
C GLY A 86 -10.37 -15.18 0.72
N ILE A 87 -9.76 -16.14 0.04
CA ILE A 87 -8.30 -16.23 -0.09
C ILE A 87 -7.94 -15.60 -1.43
N VAL A 88 -6.94 -14.72 -1.44
CA VAL A 88 -6.54 -13.99 -2.64
C VAL A 88 -5.62 -14.89 -3.45
N ASP A 89 -5.98 -15.15 -4.70
CA ASP A 89 -5.09 -15.83 -5.65
C ASP A 89 -4.28 -14.82 -6.47
N ARG A 90 -4.88 -13.70 -6.88
CA ARG A 90 -4.20 -12.67 -7.67
C ARG A 90 -4.79 -11.29 -7.44
N ALA A 91 -3.96 -10.25 -7.47
CA ALA A 91 -4.38 -8.85 -7.44
C ALA A 91 -3.69 -8.08 -8.57
N GLN A 92 -4.49 -7.51 -9.45
CA GLN A 92 -4.05 -6.70 -10.59
C GLN A 92 -4.47 -5.25 -10.37
N VAL A 93 -3.55 -4.31 -10.55
CA VAL A 93 -3.79 -2.86 -10.48
C VAL A 93 -3.22 -2.23 -11.74
N GLU A 94 -4.09 -1.63 -12.54
CA GLU A 94 -3.72 -1.14 -13.87
C GLU A 94 -3.05 -2.27 -14.66
N SER A 95 -1.86 -2.02 -15.22
CA SER A 95 -1.08 -3.03 -15.94
C SER A 95 -0.17 -3.89 -15.05
N PHE A 96 -0.17 -3.69 -13.72
CA PHE A 96 0.73 -4.38 -12.80
C PHE A 96 0.03 -5.49 -11.99
N CYS A 97 0.66 -6.67 -11.95
CA CYS A 97 0.26 -7.71 -11.01
C CYS A 97 0.95 -7.42 -9.67
N VAL A 98 0.19 -6.93 -8.69
CA VAL A 98 0.73 -6.52 -7.38
C VAL A 98 0.80 -7.67 -6.38
N TYR A 99 0.14 -8.78 -6.68
CA TYR A 99 0.22 -10.05 -5.96
C TYR A 99 -0.25 -11.20 -6.85
N ASP A 100 0.48 -12.31 -6.84
CA ASP A 100 0.07 -13.58 -7.43
C ASP A 100 0.47 -14.69 -6.45
N ARG A 101 -0.49 -15.51 -6.03
CA ARG A 101 -0.28 -16.63 -5.11
C ARG A 101 0.48 -17.77 -5.76
N GLN A 102 0.44 -17.86 -7.09
CA GLN A 102 1.03 -18.94 -7.88
C GLN A 102 2.35 -18.56 -8.58
N GLY A 103 2.81 -17.29 -8.53
CA GLY A 103 4.10 -16.89 -9.12
C GLY A 103 5.20 -16.63 -8.06
N ASP A 104 6.41 -17.21 -8.09
CA ASP A 104 7.10 -18.01 -9.12
C ASP A 104 8.18 -18.94 -8.50
N ASP A 105 8.25 -20.20 -8.97
CA ASP A 105 9.46 -21.06 -9.08
C ASP A 105 10.32 -20.65 -10.31
N ASP A 106 10.25 -19.38 -10.70
CA ASP A 106 10.96 -18.77 -11.82
C ASP A 106 11.89 -17.68 -11.28
N GLU A 107 13.12 -17.68 -11.79
CA GLU A 107 14.26 -16.87 -11.35
C GLU A 107 13.95 -15.38 -11.13
N PRO A 108 14.74 -14.70 -10.27
CA PRO A 108 14.52 -13.29 -9.94
C PRO A 108 14.51 -12.42 -11.20
N GLN A 109 13.34 -11.85 -11.52
CA GLN A 109 13.21 -10.83 -12.56
C GLN A 109 14.20 -9.70 -12.28
N ALA A 110 15.17 -9.56 -13.17
CA ALA A 110 16.18 -8.54 -13.15
C ALA A 110 15.54 -7.16 -12.93
N LYS A 111 15.92 -6.49 -11.84
CA LYS A 111 15.59 -5.09 -11.59
C LYS A 111 16.01 -4.29 -12.82
N ALA A 112 15.04 -3.75 -13.55
CA ALA A 112 15.30 -2.77 -14.59
C ALA A 112 16.16 -1.66 -13.97
N GLN A 113 17.39 -1.50 -14.48
CA GLN A 113 18.27 -0.43 -14.04
C GLN A 113 17.56 0.91 -14.32
N PRO A 114 17.47 1.82 -13.34
CA PRO A 114 16.89 3.13 -13.60
C PRO A 114 17.74 3.85 -14.66
N ALA A 115 17.07 4.38 -15.69
CA ALA A 115 17.69 5.20 -16.71
C ALA A 115 18.50 6.35 -16.06
N PRO A 116 19.69 6.69 -16.60
CA PRO A 116 20.55 7.72 -16.01
C PRO A 116 19.83 9.07 -15.96
N ALA A 117 19.96 9.76 -14.83
CA ALA A 117 19.33 11.05 -14.59
C ALA A 117 19.69 12.08 -15.68
N PRO A 118 18.74 12.90 -16.15
CA PRO A 118 19.02 13.95 -17.12
C PRO A 118 20.01 14.96 -16.52
N LYS A 119 21.07 15.30 -17.29
CA LYS A 119 22.10 16.24 -16.87
C LYS A 119 21.48 17.61 -16.52
N PRO A 120 21.93 18.28 -15.45
CA PRO A 120 21.42 19.59 -15.07
C PRO A 120 21.67 20.62 -16.17
N LYS A 121 20.65 21.42 -16.50
CA LYS A 121 20.77 22.53 -17.46
C LYS A 121 21.75 23.59 -16.93
N PRO A 122 22.55 24.24 -17.79
CA PRO A 122 23.47 25.30 -17.37
C PRO A 122 22.72 26.45 -16.70
N LYS A 123 23.25 26.98 -15.60
CA LYS A 123 22.74 28.20 -14.97
C LYS A 123 22.92 29.37 -15.94
N SER A 124 21.85 30.12 -16.20
CA SER A 124 21.93 31.39 -16.93
C SER A 124 22.72 32.41 -16.11
N GLU A 125 23.73 33.02 -16.72
CA GLU A 125 24.50 34.12 -16.13
C GLU A 125 23.61 35.37 -15.93
N PRO A 126 23.85 36.19 -14.88
CA PRO A 126 23.12 37.43 -14.68
C PRO A 126 23.50 38.46 -15.76
N LYS A 127 22.51 39.12 -16.36
CA LYS A 127 22.70 40.28 -17.24
C LYS A 127 23.35 41.45 -16.47
N PRO A 128 24.32 42.18 -17.05
CA PRO A 128 24.88 43.37 -16.42
C PRO A 128 23.86 44.53 -16.40
N GLU A 129 23.89 45.31 -15.32
CA GLU A 129 23.08 46.53 -15.12
C GLU A 129 23.47 47.63 -16.13
N PRO A 130 22.51 48.45 -16.60
CA PRO A 130 22.80 49.56 -17.49
C PRO A 130 23.45 50.74 -16.75
N THR A 131 24.63 51.15 -17.23
CA THR A 131 25.38 52.34 -16.84
C THR A 131 24.52 53.61 -17.01
N LYS A 132 24.44 54.45 -15.98
CA LYS A 132 23.82 55.78 -16.08
C LYS A 132 24.80 56.75 -16.76
N ASP A 133 24.42 57.23 -17.94
CA ASP A 133 25.05 58.39 -18.59
C ASP A 133 24.87 59.65 -17.74
N GLN A 134 25.98 60.32 -17.41
CA GLN A 134 25.98 61.73 -17.00
C GLN A 134 26.40 62.58 -18.21
N PRO A 135 25.69 63.69 -18.50
CA PRO A 135 25.98 64.50 -19.68
C PRO A 135 27.27 65.31 -19.53
N THR A 136 27.95 65.42 -20.66
CA THR A 136 29.15 66.17 -20.99
C THR A 136 29.06 67.65 -20.61
N LYS A 137 30.14 68.16 -20.00
CA LYS A 137 30.47 69.60 -20.01
C LYS A 137 31.29 69.87 -21.27
N GLU A 138 30.83 70.79 -22.11
CA GLU A 138 31.65 71.49 -23.11
C GLU A 138 31.71 72.97 -22.70
N ASP A 139 32.90 73.39 -22.28
CA ASP A 139 33.70 74.55 -22.73
C ASP A 139 32.98 75.87 -23.08
N SER A 140 33.19 76.94 -22.30
CA SER A 140 34.11 78.10 -22.56
C SER A 140 33.56 79.06 -23.63
N GLU A 141 33.43 80.37 -23.45
CA GLU A 141 34.44 81.40 -23.20
C GLU A 141 33.76 82.76 -22.90
N SER A 142 34.57 83.70 -22.39
CA SER A 142 34.46 85.19 -22.47
C SER A 142 33.40 85.94 -21.66
#